data_AF-A0A397Z3T9-F1
#
_entry.id   AF-A0A397Z3T9-F1
#
_cell.length_a   1.000
_cell.length_b   1.000
_cell.length_c   1.000
_cell.angle_alpha   90.00
_cell.angle_beta   90.00
_cell.angle_gamma   90.00
#
_symmetry.space_group_name_H-M   'P 1'
#
loop_
_entity.id
_entity.type
_entity.pdbx_description
1 polymer ?
#
loop_
_entity_poly.entity_id
_entity_poly.type
_entity_poly.pdbx_seq_one_letter_code
_entity_poly.pdbx_strand_id
1 'polypeptide(L)'
;MKVNDSSQEQKWVRTKVVAEDHVIIPKIELENANADAFLESYVSDLTTIPLDTSKPLWEVHLLDLKTSDAQNVVVLKINHSVGDGMSLMSLVHACTRKTSNHEELPSLPNENRLSSKSMAGYSRLIWMVMLVWNTLCDALKFIATTMFLKDTDTPIKGDFRLSKSKRMCLVHRTVDLEDIKFIKNAMKMTVNDVLLGVAQAALSEYLERRYEVQDLANMMAKGSKCKWGNWIGYMLFPLSLALHDDPLEHLRRVKSIIHRKKNSLEALLTFTSTKILIKMLGVVRAASLTSRTISNTTMSFSNLVGPTEEVSLYGHPITYIAPSAYGHPHALTMHFQSYMNKMTISLTVDPTAICDPHQLCDDLEESLRSIKAAVQERNATQ
;
A
#
# COMPACT_ATOMS: atom_id res chain seq x y z
N MET A 1 17.88 12.16 14.16
CA MET A 1 17.22 13.50 14.03
C MET A 1 17.53 14.27 15.30
N LYS A 2 17.85 15.58 15.29
CA LYS A 2 18.20 16.29 16.54
C LYS A 2 17.06 17.18 17.02
N VAL A 3 16.80 17.15 18.34
CA VAL A 3 15.92 18.08 19.05
C VAL A 3 16.74 19.33 19.37
N ASN A 4 16.16 20.51 19.18
CA ASN A 4 16.75 21.75 19.68
C ASN A 4 16.32 21.98 21.14
N ASP A 5 17.29 21.99 22.07
CA ASP A 5 17.04 22.16 23.51
C ASP A 5 16.29 23.47 23.86
N SER A 6 16.41 24.50 23.01
CA SER A 6 15.75 25.80 23.24
C SER A 6 14.31 25.91 22.70
N SER A 7 13.83 24.97 21.87
CA SER A 7 12.48 25.07 21.26
C SER A 7 11.67 23.78 21.17
N GLN A 8 12.22 22.63 21.60
CA GLN A 8 11.65 21.28 21.37
C GLN A 8 11.38 20.94 19.89
N GLU A 9 11.77 21.79 18.94
CA GLU A 9 11.61 21.51 17.51
C GLU A 9 12.59 20.45 17.07
N GLN A 10 12.06 19.37 16.49
CA GLN A 10 12.82 18.34 15.82
C GLN A 10 13.24 18.84 14.44
N LYS A 11 14.55 18.85 14.16
CA LYS A 11 15.11 19.31 12.88
C LYS A 11 16.05 18.27 12.29
N TRP A 12 16.03 18.19 10.96
CA TRP A 12 17.02 17.45 10.19
C TRP A 12 18.35 18.20 10.23
N VAL A 13 19.41 17.48 10.57
CA VAL A 13 20.79 17.98 10.64
C VAL A 13 21.63 17.11 9.72
N ARG A 14 22.56 17.74 8.99
CA ARG A 14 23.52 17.00 8.16
C ARG A 14 24.49 16.26 9.09
N THR A 15 24.50 14.93 8.99
CA THR A 15 25.32 14.04 9.83
C THR A 15 26.25 13.23 8.93
N LYS A 16 27.49 12.98 9.38
CA LYS A 16 28.38 12.00 8.73
C LYS A 16 27.87 10.61 9.07
N VAL A 17 27.51 9.83 8.05
CA VAL A 17 27.08 8.44 8.21
C VAL A 17 28.29 7.55 8.43
N VAL A 18 28.20 6.64 9.40
CA VAL A 18 29.07 5.47 9.56
C VAL A 18 28.20 4.29 9.11
N ALA A 19 28.52 3.66 7.99
CA ALA A 19 27.59 2.72 7.34
C ALA A 19 27.41 1.43 8.16
N GLU A 20 28.46 1.06 8.86
CA GLU A 20 28.59 -0.11 9.73
C GLU A 20 27.55 -0.09 10.86
N ASP A 21 27.22 1.10 11.41
CA ASP A 21 26.21 1.27 12.47
C ASP A 21 24.76 1.04 12.00
N HIS A 22 24.56 0.86 10.69
CA HIS A 22 23.26 0.64 10.05
C HIS A 22 23.13 -0.74 9.38
N VAL A 23 24.21 -1.51 9.24
CA VAL A 23 24.20 -2.84 8.61
C VAL A 23 24.20 -3.91 9.71
N ILE A 24 23.12 -4.66 9.77
CA ILE A 24 22.89 -5.69 10.80
C ILE A 24 22.96 -7.06 10.12
N ILE A 25 23.94 -7.86 10.49
CA ILE A 25 24.09 -9.25 10.03
C ILE A 25 23.84 -10.16 11.23
N PRO A 26 22.60 -10.63 11.47
CA PRO A 26 22.34 -11.56 12.56
C PRO A 26 22.98 -12.92 12.26
N LYS A 27 23.43 -13.61 13.30
CA LYS A 27 23.75 -15.04 13.20
C LYS A 27 22.45 -15.82 13.17
N ILE A 28 22.30 -16.70 12.19
CA ILE A 28 21.10 -17.51 11.97
C ILE A 28 21.49 -18.98 12.14
N GLU A 29 20.91 -19.64 13.15
CA GLU A 29 21.14 -21.05 13.46
C GLU A 29 19.79 -21.78 13.34
N LEU A 30 19.55 -22.41 12.19
CA LEU A 30 18.30 -23.13 11.86
C LEU A 30 18.47 -24.62 12.13
N GLU A 31 18.49 -25.04 13.40
CA GLU A 31 18.71 -26.46 13.71
C GLU A 31 17.53 -27.36 13.31
N ASN A 32 16.29 -26.85 13.31
CA ASN A 32 15.08 -27.57 12.84
C ASN A 32 13.92 -26.65 12.38
N ALA A 33 14.13 -25.34 12.23
CA ALA A 33 13.05 -24.38 11.97
C ALA A 33 12.85 -24.09 10.48
N ASN A 34 11.59 -23.84 10.07
CA ASN A 34 11.28 -23.36 8.71
C ASN A 34 11.86 -21.95 8.51
N ALA A 35 12.66 -21.78 7.46
CA ALA A 35 13.28 -20.51 7.09
C ALA A 35 12.25 -19.38 6.83
N ASP A 36 11.10 -19.70 6.24
CA ASP A 36 10.04 -18.73 5.95
C ASP A 36 9.39 -18.25 7.27
N ALA A 37 9.06 -19.19 8.17
CA ALA A 37 8.52 -18.86 9.49
C ALA A 37 9.53 -18.09 10.37
N PHE A 38 10.84 -18.36 10.23
CA PHE A 38 11.88 -17.57 10.87
C PHE A 38 11.90 -16.14 10.33
N LEU A 39 11.83 -15.95 9.00
CA LEU A 39 11.76 -14.62 8.38
C LEU A 39 10.53 -13.84 8.87
N GLU A 40 9.35 -14.46 8.85
CA GLU A 40 8.10 -13.86 9.34
C GLU A 40 8.24 -13.42 10.79
N SER A 41 8.78 -14.28 11.67
CA SER A 41 9.00 -13.93 13.08
C SER A 41 10.01 -12.80 13.24
N TYR A 42 11.15 -12.85 12.53
CA TYR A 42 12.19 -11.83 12.58
C TYR A 42 11.66 -10.45 12.17
N VAL A 43 10.95 -10.39 11.05
CA VAL A 43 10.33 -9.15 10.54
C VAL A 43 9.23 -8.66 11.47
N SER A 44 8.43 -9.57 12.05
CA SER A 44 7.42 -9.23 13.06
C SER A 44 8.06 -8.59 14.30
N ASP A 45 9.18 -9.12 14.79
CA ASP A 45 9.90 -8.57 15.94
C ASP A 45 10.47 -7.18 15.64
N LEU A 46 10.99 -6.95 14.41
CA LEU A 46 11.45 -5.63 13.96
C LEU A 46 10.35 -4.55 14.01
N THR A 47 9.06 -4.91 13.94
CA THR A 47 7.95 -3.93 14.10
C THR A 47 7.83 -3.40 15.53
N THR A 48 8.27 -4.16 16.52
CA THR A 48 8.21 -3.75 17.94
C THR A 48 9.40 -2.88 18.37
N ILE A 49 10.54 -3.03 17.68
CA ILE A 49 11.81 -2.36 18.02
C ILE A 49 11.86 -0.98 17.33
N PRO A 50 11.91 0.14 18.08
CA PRO A 50 12.06 1.46 17.47
C PRO A 50 13.46 1.66 16.87
N LEU A 51 13.56 2.45 15.80
CA LEU A 51 14.84 2.90 15.25
C LEU A 51 15.53 3.86 16.23
N ASP A 52 16.85 3.70 16.45
CA ASP A 52 17.62 4.65 17.24
C ASP A 52 17.60 6.05 16.59
N THR A 53 17.21 7.05 17.37
CA THR A 53 17.08 8.44 16.93
C THR A 53 18.39 9.23 16.96
N SER A 54 19.42 8.69 17.60
CA SER A 54 20.78 9.27 17.64
C SER A 54 21.44 9.24 16.26
N LYS A 55 21.23 8.15 15.51
CA LYS A 55 21.71 7.91 14.15
C LYS A 55 20.67 8.28 13.07
N PRO A 56 21.03 8.30 11.78
CA PRO A 56 20.07 8.34 10.67
C PRO A 56 18.99 7.24 10.80
N LEU A 57 17.74 7.57 10.47
CA LEU A 57 16.59 6.70 10.79
C LEU A 57 16.35 5.59 9.75
N TRP A 58 17.35 4.75 9.53
CA TRP A 58 17.29 3.58 8.65
C TRP A 58 18.26 2.47 9.11
N GLU A 59 17.91 1.22 8.81
CA GLU A 59 18.70 0.02 9.08
C GLU A 59 18.55 -0.97 7.91
N VAL A 60 19.61 -1.71 7.62
CA VAL A 60 19.68 -2.77 6.60
C VAL A 60 20.03 -4.06 7.28
N HIS A 61 19.14 -5.05 7.23
CA HIS A 61 19.40 -6.38 7.78
C HIS A 61 19.73 -7.33 6.62
N LEU A 62 20.90 -7.96 6.66
CA LEU A 62 21.33 -8.94 5.67
C LEU A 62 21.18 -10.34 6.27
N LEU A 63 20.22 -11.10 5.75
CA LEU A 63 19.89 -12.45 6.20
C LEU A 63 20.43 -13.45 5.18
N ASP A 64 21.51 -14.15 5.55
CA ASP A 64 21.95 -15.37 4.85
C ASP A 64 20.97 -16.51 5.18
N LEU A 65 19.82 -16.43 4.52
CA LEU A 65 18.62 -17.20 4.80
C LEU A 65 17.98 -17.60 3.47
N LYS A 66 18.02 -18.90 3.19
CA LYS A 66 17.36 -19.49 2.02
C LYS A 66 15.90 -19.76 2.34
N THR A 67 15.02 -18.93 1.83
CA THR A 67 13.56 -19.06 1.88
C THR A 67 13.03 -19.87 0.70
N SER A 68 11.72 -20.08 0.64
CA SER A 68 11.05 -20.60 -0.56
C SER A 68 11.20 -19.68 -1.78
N ASP A 69 11.17 -18.35 -1.58
CA ASP A 69 11.20 -17.34 -2.65
C ASP A 69 12.61 -16.78 -3.02
N ALA A 70 13.63 -16.96 -2.17
CA ALA A 70 14.95 -16.37 -2.37
C ALA A 70 16.10 -17.19 -1.75
N GLN A 71 17.31 -17.04 -2.28
CA GLN A 71 18.50 -17.65 -1.67
C GLN A 71 19.03 -16.86 -0.46
N ASN A 72 18.72 -15.57 -0.38
CA ASN A 72 19.17 -14.62 0.64
C ASN A 72 18.10 -13.52 0.76
N VAL A 73 17.97 -12.89 1.94
CA VAL A 73 16.95 -11.86 2.18
C VAL A 73 17.56 -10.56 2.72
N VAL A 74 17.12 -9.42 2.20
CA VAL A 74 17.51 -8.09 2.68
C VAL A 74 16.28 -7.38 3.23
N VAL A 75 16.28 -7.05 4.52
CA VAL A 75 15.21 -6.26 5.15
C VAL A 75 15.67 -4.81 5.30
N LEU A 76 15.01 -3.90 4.59
CA LEU A 76 15.28 -2.47 4.62
C LEU A 76 14.26 -1.76 5.53
N LYS A 77 14.68 -1.37 6.72
CA LYS A 77 13.82 -0.74 7.75
C LYS A 77 14.07 0.76 7.79
N ILE A 78 13.11 1.57 7.34
CA ILE A 78 13.28 3.03 7.23
C ILE A 78 12.12 3.74 7.94
N ASN A 79 12.42 4.79 8.70
CA ASN A 79 11.39 5.63 9.29
C ASN A 79 10.70 6.48 8.20
N HIS A 80 9.37 6.49 8.19
CA HIS A 80 8.55 7.17 7.16
C HIS A 80 8.79 8.70 7.06
N SER A 81 9.46 9.33 8.02
CA SER A 81 9.91 10.72 7.93
C SER A 81 11.07 10.96 6.95
N VAL A 82 11.84 9.91 6.62
CA VAL A 82 12.96 9.95 5.67
C VAL A 82 12.46 10.02 4.21
N GLY A 83 11.38 9.31 3.90
CA GLY A 83 10.78 9.26 2.56
C GLY A 83 9.44 8.52 2.56
N ASP A 84 8.64 8.76 1.53
CA ASP A 84 7.43 7.98 1.23
C ASP A 84 7.75 6.76 0.35
N GLY A 85 6.77 5.86 0.16
CA GLY A 85 6.96 4.63 -0.62
C GLY A 85 7.51 4.84 -2.03
N MET A 86 7.14 5.94 -2.70
CA MET A 86 7.71 6.29 -4.02
C MET A 86 9.16 6.75 -3.91
N SER A 87 9.51 7.53 -2.88
CA SER A 87 10.89 7.94 -2.61
C SER A 87 11.76 6.72 -2.25
N LEU A 88 11.24 5.76 -1.48
CA LEU A 88 11.92 4.51 -1.16
C LEU A 88 12.11 3.63 -2.40
N MET A 89 11.10 3.47 -3.26
CA MET A 89 11.26 2.76 -4.53
C MET A 89 12.24 3.47 -5.48
N SER A 90 12.34 4.79 -5.44
CA SER A 90 13.37 5.53 -6.19
C SER A 90 14.80 5.26 -5.68
N LEU A 91 14.95 5.00 -4.37
CA LEU A 91 16.22 4.56 -3.77
C LEU A 91 16.58 3.14 -4.22
N VAL A 92 15.64 2.18 -4.10
CA VAL A 92 15.85 0.79 -4.60
C VAL A 92 16.23 0.80 -6.08
N HIS A 93 15.57 1.62 -6.89
CA HIS A 93 15.86 1.80 -8.30
C HIS A 93 17.25 2.40 -8.57
N ALA A 94 17.72 3.34 -7.74
CA ALA A 94 19.05 3.93 -7.87
C ALA A 94 20.18 2.97 -7.42
N CYS A 95 19.89 2.12 -6.43
CA CYS A 95 20.81 1.11 -5.90
C CYS A 95 20.89 -0.17 -6.75
N THR A 96 19.97 -0.38 -7.69
CA THR A 96 19.92 -1.58 -8.54
C THR A 96 20.38 -1.32 -9.97
N ARG A 97 20.74 -2.38 -10.68
CA ARG A 97 21.18 -2.37 -12.09
C ARG A 97 20.50 -3.48 -12.86
N LYS A 98 20.28 -3.32 -14.16
CA LYS A 98 19.69 -4.39 -14.97
C LYS A 98 20.56 -5.65 -14.93
N THR A 99 19.94 -6.83 -14.86
CA THR A 99 20.72 -8.09 -14.96
C THR A 99 21.34 -8.26 -16.36
N SER A 100 20.72 -7.68 -17.39
CA SER A 100 21.24 -7.69 -18.78
C SER A 100 22.36 -6.70 -19.06
N ASN A 101 22.48 -5.62 -18.27
CA ASN A 101 23.57 -4.65 -18.36
C ASN A 101 23.81 -4.01 -16.98
N HIS A 102 24.89 -4.43 -16.32
CA HIS A 102 25.21 -4.04 -14.95
C HIS A 102 25.59 -2.55 -14.77
N GLU A 103 25.76 -1.77 -15.83
CA GLU A 103 25.95 -0.31 -15.75
C GLU A 103 24.63 0.47 -15.86
N GLU A 104 23.59 -0.12 -16.45
CA GLU A 104 22.30 0.55 -16.66
C GLU A 104 21.40 0.53 -15.42
N LEU A 105 20.80 1.69 -15.13
CA LEU A 105 19.65 1.79 -14.23
C LEU A 105 18.43 1.08 -14.86
N PRO A 106 17.49 0.56 -14.04
CA PRO A 106 16.28 -0.04 -14.56
C PRO A 106 15.41 0.99 -15.30
N SER A 107 14.46 0.50 -16.10
CA SER A 107 13.36 1.34 -16.59
C SER A 107 12.16 1.29 -15.65
N LEU A 108 11.61 2.47 -15.36
CA LEU A 108 10.23 2.60 -14.87
C LEU A 108 9.28 2.66 -16.08
N PRO A 109 8.10 2.01 -16.01
CA PRO A 109 7.15 2.02 -17.11
C PRO A 109 6.71 3.46 -17.41
N ASN A 110 6.99 3.89 -18.64
CA ASN A 110 6.69 5.23 -19.10
C ASN A 110 5.17 5.42 -19.16
N GLU A 111 4.59 6.32 -18.36
CA GLU A 111 3.17 6.65 -18.46
C GLU A 111 2.91 7.36 -19.79
N ASN A 112 2.56 6.57 -20.81
CA ASN A 112 1.97 7.06 -22.05
C ASN A 112 0.80 7.97 -21.68
N ARG A 113 1.00 9.28 -21.83
CA ARG A 113 -0.05 10.27 -21.60
C ARG A 113 -1.21 9.92 -22.53
N LEU A 114 -2.31 9.42 -21.99
CA LEU A 114 -3.60 9.43 -22.67
C LEU A 114 -3.79 10.86 -23.19
N SER A 115 -3.78 11.03 -24.51
CA SER A 115 -3.91 12.36 -25.09
C SER A 115 -5.26 12.92 -24.64
N SER A 116 -5.25 14.17 -24.16
CA SER A 116 -6.47 14.84 -23.75
C SER A 116 -7.35 14.99 -24.99
N LYS A 117 -8.34 14.09 -25.14
CA LYS A 117 -9.34 14.23 -26.20
C LYS A 117 -10.05 15.55 -25.98
N SER A 118 -10.01 16.42 -26.99
CA SER A 118 -10.67 17.72 -26.94
C SER A 118 -12.18 17.54 -26.74
N MET A 119 -12.65 17.68 -25.50
CA MET A 119 -14.07 17.69 -25.20
C MET A 119 -14.73 18.93 -25.80
N ALA A 120 -15.98 18.83 -26.26
CA ALA A 120 -16.77 19.97 -26.70
C ALA A 120 -17.10 20.92 -25.52
N GLY A 121 -17.41 22.19 -25.81
CA GLY A 121 -17.59 23.21 -24.76
C GLY A 121 -18.63 22.84 -23.69
N TYR A 122 -19.79 22.33 -24.10
CA TYR A 122 -20.86 21.91 -23.19
C TYR A 122 -20.45 20.73 -22.29
N SER A 123 -19.75 19.71 -22.84
CA SER A 123 -19.28 18.58 -22.04
C SER A 123 -18.15 18.95 -21.08
N ARG A 124 -17.32 19.96 -21.42
CA ARG A 124 -16.35 20.54 -20.46
C ARG A 124 -17.05 21.22 -19.29
N LEU A 125 -18.11 21.99 -19.52
CA LEU A 125 -18.83 22.68 -18.45
C LEU A 125 -19.47 21.69 -17.48
N ILE A 126 -20.18 20.67 -17.99
CA ILE A 126 -20.76 19.60 -17.16
C ILE A 126 -19.67 18.88 -16.37
N TRP A 127 -18.54 18.55 -17.01
CA TRP A 127 -17.41 17.91 -16.32
C TRP A 127 -16.82 18.78 -15.20
N MET A 128 -16.67 20.09 -15.40
CA MET A 128 -16.21 21.01 -14.34
C MET A 128 -17.21 21.11 -13.19
N VAL A 129 -18.52 21.18 -13.47
CA VAL A 129 -19.56 21.19 -12.42
C VAL A 129 -19.52 19.90 -11.61
N MET A 130 -19.42 18.74 -12.27
CA MET A 130 -19.27 17.45 -11.58
C MET A 130 -17.97 17.37 -10.77
N LEU A 131 -16.85 17.88 -11.30
CA LEU A 131 -15.57 17.92 -10.60
C LEU A 131 -15.67 18.74 -9.30
N VAL A 132 -16.25 19.94 -9.35
CA VAL A 132 -16.47 20.80 -8.18
C VAL A 132 -17.42 20.13 -7.18
N TRP A 133 -18.54 19.58 -7.64
CA TRP A 133 -19.52 18.91 -6.78
C TRP A 133 -18.95 17.69 -6.06
N ASN A 134 -18.30 16.78 -6.80
CA ASN A 134 -17.65 15.60 -6.22
C ASN A 134 -16.57 16.01 -5.20
N THR A 135 -15.77 17.02 -5.54
CA THR A 135 -14.72 17.56 -4.66
C THR A 135 -15.31 18.13 -3.36
N LEU A 136 -16.43 18.85 -3.43
CA LEU A 136 -17.14 19.35 -2.25
C LEU A 136 -17.69 18.20 -1.41
N CYS A 137 -18.35 17.22 -2.02
CA CYS A 137 -18.86 16.05 -1.31
C CYS A 137 -17.74 15.24 -0.63
N ASP A 138 -16.60 15.05 -1.28
CA ASP A 138 -15.46 14.32 -0.71
C ASP A 138 -14.78 15.12 0.41
N ALA A 139 -14.64 16.45 0.27
CA ALA A 139 -14.12 17.31 1.34
C ALA A 139 -15.04 17.28 2.59
N LEU A 140 -16.36 17.38 2.39
CA LEU A 140 -17.34 17.27 3.49
C LEU A 140 -17.29 15.89 4.15
N LYS A 141 -17.19 14.79 3.38
CA LYS A 141 -17.00 13.44 3.93
C LYS A 141 -15.71 13.33 4.74
N PHE A 142 -14.59 13.83 4.22
CA PHE A 142 -13.30 13.79 4.93
C PHE A 142 -13.34 14.57 6.25
N ILE A 143 -13.95 15.76 6.27
CA ILE A 143 -14.17 16.55 7.50
C ILE A 143 -15.06 15.77 8.47
N ALA A 144 -16.19 15.23 7.99
CA ALA A 144 -17.11 14.46 8.82
C ALA A 144 -16.46 13.20 9.40
N THR A 145 -15.65 12.45 8.64
CA THR A 145 -14.83 11.31 9.11
C THR A 145 -13.76 11.73 10.11
N THR A 146 -13.23 12.95 10.00
CA THR A 146 -12.26 13.49 10.97
C THR A 146 -12.93 13.89 12.30
N MET A 147 -14.21 14.28 12.25
CA MET A 147 -14.95 14.78 13.42
C MET A 147 -15.79 13.71 14.13
N PHE A 148 -16.60 12.92 13.41
CA PHE A 148 -17.61 12.03 14.00
C PHE A 148 -17.96 10.77 13.19
N LEU A 149 -17.89 10.77 11.85
CA LEU A 149 -18.16 9.55 11.07
C LEU A 149 -17.05 8.53 11.31
N LYS A 150 -17.47 7.29 11.54
CA LYS A 150 -16.60 6.13 11.69
C LYS A 150 -17.11 5.05 10.77
N ASP A 151 -16.18 4.26 10.24
CA ASP A 151 -16.50 3.02 9.56
C ASP A 151 -17.18 2.02 10.52
N THR A 152 -17.93 1.07 9.98
CA THR A 152 -18.59 0.01 10.76
C THR A 152 -17.55 -0.71 11.62
N ASP A 153 -17.94 -1.16 12.82
CA ASP A 153 -17.04 -1.95 13.64
C ASP A 153 -16.99 -3.38 13.10
N THR A 154 -15.84 -3.76 12.56
CA THR A 154 -15.57 -5.06 11.94
C THR A 154 -14.37 -5.70 12.62
N PRO A 155 -14.26 -7.04 12.69
CA PRO A 155 -13.13 -7.71 13.32
C PRO A 155 -11.77 -7.26 12.78
N ILE A 156 -11.68 -7.02 11.45
CA ILE A 156 -10.46 -6.60 10.74
C ILE A 156 -10.02 -5.15 10.99
N LYS A 157 -10.83 -4.33 11.68
CA LYS A 157 -10.47 -2.96 12.06
C LYS A 157 -9.49 -2.92 13.23
N GLY A 158 -9.67 -3.86 14.17
CA GLY A 158 -8.88 -4.01 15.39
C GLY A 158 -8.98 -2.84 16.37
N ASP A 159 -8.53 -3.07 17.62
CA ASP A 159 -8.44 -2.00 18.61
C ASP A 159 -7.04 -1.36 18.65
N PHE A 160 -6.90 -0.22 17.99
CA PHE A 160 -5.68 0.61 18.00
C PHE A 160 -5.75 1.78 19.01
N ARG A 161 -6.77 1.83 19.86
CA ARG A 161 -6.94 2.89 20.88
C ARG A 161 -6.14 2.60 22.16
N LEU A 162 -5.76 1.34 22.38
CA LEU A 162 -5.15 0.87 23.64
C LEU A 162 -3.65 0.56 23.60
N SER A 163 -3.01 0.36 22.44
CA SER A 163 -1.57 0.04 22.37
C SER A 163 -0.76 1.02 21.51
N LYS A 164 0.41 1.41 22.03
CA LYS A 164 1.40 2.27 21.34
C LYS A 164 2.37 1.52 20.44
N SER A 165 2.45 0.19 20.56
CA SER A 165 3.24 -0.69 19.71
C SER A 165 2.63 -2.08 19.74
N LYS A 166 2.33 -2.65 18.57
CA LYS A 166 1.87 -4.03 18.42
C LYS A 166 2.87 -4.77 17.55
N ARG A 167 3.11 -6.04 17.88
CA ARG A 167 3.85 -6.96 17.03
C ARG A 167 2.97 -7.32 15.84
N MET A 168 3.22 -6.71 14.69
CA MET A 168 2.48 -6.99 13.48
C MET A 168 3.09 -8.22 12.78
N CYS A 169 2.26 -9.06 12.17
CA CYS A 169 2.72 -10.11 11.28
C CYS A 169 2.80 -9.56 9.85
N LEU A 170 3.89 -9.87 9.13
CA LEU A 170 4.02 -9.60 7.69
C LEU A 170 4.01 -10.93 6.94
N VAL A 171 3.13 -11.03 5.95
CA VAL A 171 3.11 -12.12 4.96
C VAL A 171 3.07 -11.55 3.56
N HIS A 172 3.51 -12.32 2.57
CA HIS A 172 3.39 -11.93 1.16
C HIS A 172 2.99 -13.10 0.27
N ARG A 173 2.40 -12.77 -0.87
CA ARG A 173 2.07 -13.72 -1.93
C ARG A 173 2.40 -13.09 -3.27
N THR A 174 2.95 -13.87 -4.20
CA THR A 174 3.34 -13.36 -5.52
C THR A 174 2.50 -14.01 -6.60
N VAL A 175 1.77 -13.19 -7.37
CA VAL A 175 0.88 -13.63 -8.45
C VAL A 175 1.33 -13.07 -9.80
N ASP A 176 0.82 -13.62 -10.91
CA ASP A 176 1.18 -13.16 -12.25
C ASP A 176 0.53 -11.79 -12.57
N LEU A 177 1.34 -10.85 -13.07
CA LEU A 177 0.84 -9.55 -13.52
C LEU A 177 0.09 -9.66 -14.86
N GLU A 178 0.32 -10.69 -15.66
CA GLU A 178 -0.43 -10.94 -16.90
C GLU A 178 -1.89 -11.24 -16.63
N ASP A 179 -2.21 -12.00 -15.59
CA ASP A 179 -3.60 -12.28 -15.19
C ASP A 179 -4.34 -10.98 -14.82
N ILE A 180 -3.68 -10.12 -14.05
CA ILE A 180 -4.19 -8.80 -13.69
C ILE A 180 -4.32 -7.90 -14.94
N LYS A 181 -3.35 -7.92 -15.87
CA LYS A 181 -3.40 -7.18 -17.15
C LYS A 181 -4.51 -7.69 -18.07
N PHE A 182 -4.76 -9.00 -18.10
CA PHE A 182 -5.81 -9.65 -18.89
C PHE A 182 -7.20 -9.19 -18.42
N ILE A 183 -7.50 -9.35 -17.13
CA ILE A 183 -8.75 -8.87 -16.51
C ILE A 183 -8.92 -7.37 -16.77
N LYS A 184 -7.87 -6.57 -16.50
CA LYS A 184 -7.84 -5.12 -16.73
C LYS A 184 -8.24 -4.75 -18.18
N ASN A 185 -7.67 -5.44 -19.17
CA ASN A 185 -7.90 -5.14 -20.58
C ASN A 185 -9.33 -5.55 -21.01
N ALA A 186 -9.75 -6.79 -20.69
CA ALA A 186 -11.09 -7.29 -21.01
C ALA A 186 -12.20 -6.43 -20.37
N MET A 187 -12.04 -6.09 -19.08
CA MET A 187 -13.01 -5.28 -18.33
C MET A 187 -12.83 -3.77 -18.54
N LYS A 188 -11.91 -3.34 -19.43
CA LYS A 188 -11.63 -1.93 -19.79
C LYS A 188 -11.43 -1.03 -18.56
N MET A 189 -10.53 -1.42 -17.66
CA MET A 189 -10.28 -0.76 -16.38
C MET A 189 -8.77 -0.53 -16.13
N THR A 190 -8.36 -0.11 -14.93
CA THR A 190 -6.92 0.00 -14.55
C THR A 190 -6.48 -1.11 -13.61
N VAL A 191 -5.16 -1.30 -13.46
CA VAL A 191 -4.59 -2.30 -12.52
C VAL A 191 -5.10 -2.09 -11.10
N ASN A 192 -5.22 -0.85 -10.62
CA ASN A 192 -5.77 -0.59 -9.28
C ASN A 192 -7.22 -1.05 -9.15
N ASP A 193 -7.99 -0.89 -10.23
CA ASP A 193 -9.40 -1.26 -10.29
C ASP A 193 -9.57 -2.79 -10.15
N VAL A 194 -8.64 -3.57 -10.75
CA VAL A 194 -8.60 -5.04 -10.57
C VAL A 194 -8.19 -5.41 -9.15
N LEU A 195 -7.07 -4.87 -8.65
CA LEU A 195 -6.52 -5.22 -7.34
C LEU A 195 -7.51 -4.91 -6.19
N LEU A 196 -8.28 -3.82 -6.29
CA LEU A 196 -9.36 -3.52 -5.35
C LEU A 196 -10.56 -4.46 -5.48
N GLY A 197 -10.91 -4.89 -6.70
CA GLY A 197 -11.98 -5.88 -6.88
C GLY A 197 -11.62 -7.23 -6.25
N VAL A 198 -10.39 -7.69 -6.48
CA VAL A 198 -9.82 -8.89 -5.86
C VAL A 198 -9.77 -8.75 -4.34
N ALA A 199 -9.24 -7.64 -3.81
CA ALA A 199 -9.20 -7.40 -2.37
C ALA A 199 -10.60 -7.30 -1.74
N GLN A 200 -11.58 -6.78 -2.48
CA GLN A 200 -12.97 -6.73 -2.02
C GLN A 200 -13.61 -8.11 -1.97
N ALA A 201 -13.39 -8.96 -2.99
CA ALA A 201 -13.91 -10.32 -3.04
C ALA A 201 -13.29 -11.19 -1.93
N ALA A 202 -11.96 -11.22 -1.84
CA ALA A 202 -11.24 -12.00 -0.85
C ALA A 202 -11.59 -11.61 0.60
N LEU A 203 -11.79 -10.31 0.86
CA LEU A 203 -12.24 -9.87 2.19
C LEU A 203 -13.71 -10.20 2.48
N SER A 204 -14.60 -10.27 1.47
CA SER A 204 -15.94 -10.82 1.66
C SER A 204 -15.89 -12.31 2.03
N GLU A 205 -15.12 -13.11 1.29
CA GLU A 205 -14.96 -14.56 1.49
C GLU A 205 -14.26 -14.89 2.83
N TYR A 206 -13.22 -14.13 3.20
CA TYR A 206 -12.55 -14.27 4.50
C TYR A 206 -13.47 -13.93 5.67
N LEU A 207 -14.24 -12.84 5.56
CA LEU A 207 -15.16 -12.44 6.61
C LEU A 207 -16.34 -13.39 6.73
N GLU A 208 -17.00 -13.77 5.64
CA GLU A 208 -18.11 -14.74 5.63
C GLU A 208 -17.75 -16.02 6.38
N ARG A 209 -16.66 -16.68 5.96
CA ARG A 209 -16.24 -17.98 6.53
C ARG A 209 -15.90 -17.90 8.02
N ARG A 210 -15.63 -16.71 8.56
CA ARG A 210 -15.18 -16.51 9.94
C ARG A 210 -16.23 -15.83 10.84
N TYR A 211 -17.10 -15.02 10.27
CA TYR A 211 -18.09 -14.20 10.95
C TYR A 211 -19.31 -14.03 10.02
N GLU A 212 -20.46 -14.62 10.37
CA GLU A 212 -21.72 -14.45 9.63
C GLU A 212 -22.14 -12.97 9.62
N VAL A 213 -21.73 -12.21 8.60
CA VAL A 213 -21.90 -10.75 8.55
C VAL A 213 -22.31 -10.32 7.15
N GLN A 214 -23.51 -9.75 7.05
CA GLN A 214 -24.04 -9.13 5.83
C GLN A 214 -23.40 -7.76 5.54
N ASP A 215 -23.10 -7.54 4.26
CA ASP A 215 -22.99 -6.28 3.52
C ASP A 215 -22.32 -5.04 4.16
N LEU A 216 -21.24 -4.56 3.51
CA LEU A 216 -20.91 -3.13 3.45
C LEU A 216 -20.49 -2.67 2.03
N ALA A 217 -20.00 -1.41 1.83
CA ALA A 217 -19.95 -0.72 0.50
C ALA A 217 -18.97 0.49 0.27
N ASN A 218 -18.26 0.55 -0.91
CA ASN A 218 -17.99 1.66 -1.90
C ASN A 218 -16.97 2.90 -1.79
N MET A 219 -15.74 2.95 -2.42
CA MET A 219 -15.11 4.02 -3.34
C MET A 219 -13.56 3.95 -3.64
N MET A 220 -12.98 4.39 -4.81
CA MET A 220 -11.52 4.78 -5.11
C MET A 220 -10.61 3.82 -5.93
N ALA A 221 -9.43 4.14 -6.53
CA ALA A 221 -8.91 5.32 -7.28
C ALA A 221 -7.53 5.05 -8.02
N LYS A 222 -7.06 5.94 -8.94
CA LYS A 222 -5.64 5.98 -9.46
C LYS A 222 -5.23 7.32 -10.14
N GLY A 223 -4.01 7.80 -9.88
CA GLY A 223 -3.20 8.64 -10.81
C GLY A 223 -2.59 9.94 -10.26
N SER A 224 -1.32 9.93 -9.84
CA SER A 224 -0.51 11.15 -9.62
C SER A 224 0.96 10.92 -10.03
N LYS A 225 1.68 11.99 -10.36
CA LYS A 225 3.08 11.93 -10.86
C LYS A 225 4.08 12.18 -9.74
N CYS A 226 5.17 11.42 -9.74
CA CYS A 226 6.21 11.51 -8.72
C CYS A 226 7.05 12.79 -8.82
N LYS A 227 7.36 13.32 -7.63
CA LYS A 227 8.48 14.23 -7.33
C LYS A 227 9.09 13.74 -6.02
N TRP A 228 10.40 13.93 -5.85
CA TRP A 228 11.11 13.47 -4.65
C TRP A 228 10.66 14.26 -3.39
N GLY A 229 10.63 13.57 -2.24
CA GLY A 229 10.14 14.10 -0.96
C GLY A 229 8.86 13.41 -0.48
N ASN A 230 8.38 13.75 0.73
CA ASN A 230 7.19 13.12 1.32
C ASN A 230 5.89 13.79 0.82
N TRP A 231 5.18 13.14 -0.12
CA TRP A 231 3.98 13.66 -0.80
C TRP A 231 2.74 12.76 -0.63
N ILE A 232 2.36 12.46 0.61
CA ILE A 232 1.21 11.59 0.92
C ILE A 232 -0.12 12.38 0.84
N GLY A 233 -0.96 12.05 -0.14
CA GLY A 233 -2.36 12.46 -0.20
C GLY A 233 -3.28 11.28 0.12
N TYR A 234 -4.17 11.44 1.11
CA TYR A 234 -5.17 10.43 1.45
C TYR A 234 -6.45 10.63 0.65
N MET A 235 -7.14 9.53 0.40
CA MET A 235 -8.48 9.47 -0.18
C MET A 235 -9.22 8.33 0.56
N LEU A 236 -10.53 8.43 0.75
CA LEU A 236 -11.30 7.43 1.50
C LEU A 236 -11.94 6.35 0.61
N PHE A 237 -11.59 5.07 0.85
CA PHE A 237 -12.19 3.85 0.24
C PHE A 237 -13.11 3.15 1.24
N PRO A 238 -14.43 3.43 1.25
CA PRO A 238 -15.41 2.52 1.85
C PRO A 238 -15.43 1.19 1.07
N LEU A 239 -15.31 0.02 1.70
CA LEU A 239 -15.14 -1.26 0.98
C LEU A 239 -16.43 -2.07 0.91
N SER A 240 -16.74 -2.70 -0.25
CA SER A 240 -17.96 -3.51 -0.38
C SER A 240 -17.80 -4.94 0.06
N LEU A 241 -17.88 -5.16 1.37
CA LEU A 241 -17.87 -6.48 2.00
C LEU A 241 -19.26 -7.14 1.90
N ALA A 242 -19.71 -7.34 0.66
CA ALA A 242 -20.92 -8.05 0.29
C ALA A 242 -20.52 -9.29 -0.52
N LEU A 243 -21.28 -10.37 -0.42
CA LEU A 243 -21.12 -11.54 -1.28
C LEU A 243 -21.97 -11.36 -2.54
N HIS A 244 -21.44 -11.83 -3.68
CA HIS A 244 -22.10 -11.72 -4.97
C HIS A 244 -21.92 -13.03 -5.75
N ASP A 245 -23.02 -13.59 -6.28
CA ASP A 245 -22.99 -14.81 -7.12
C ASP A 245 -22.14 -14.61 -8.40
N ASP A 246 -22.01 -13.36 -8.86
CA ASP A 246 -21.16 -12.96 -9.97
C ASP A 246 -19.85 -12.32 -9.45
N PRO A 247 -18.69 -12.99 -9.57
CA PRO A 247 -17.41 -12.45 -9.11
C PRO A 247 -17.00 -11.17 -9.86
N LEU A 248 -17.57 -10.90 -11.04
CA LEU A 248 -17.33 -9.66 -11.78
C LEU A 248 -18.10 -8.46 -11.19
N GLU A 249 -19.07 -8.66 -10.29
CA GLU A 249 -19.80 -7.53 -9.71
C GLU A 249 -18.91 -6.68 -8.80
N HIS A 250 -18.00 -7.31 -8.05
CA HIS A 250 -16.94 -6.62 -7.30
C HIS A 250 -16.16 -5.67 -8.23
N LEU A 251 -15.75 -6.14 -9.42
CA LEU A 251 -15.05 -5.34 -10.43
C LEU A 251 -15.92 -4.21 -11.01
N ARG A 252 -17.19 -4.47 -11.35
CA ARG A 252 -18.10 -3.44 -11.90
C ARG A 252 -18.30 -2.31 -10.89
N ARG A 253 -18.57 -2.69 -9.64
CA ARG A 253 -18.76 -1.81 -8.50
C ARG A 253 -17.52 -0.95 -8.28
N VAL A 254 -16.36 -1.55 -8.04
CA VAL A 254 -15.07 -0.85 -7.87
C VAL A 254 -14.82 0.13 -9.02
N LYS A 255 -14.97 -0.31 -10.28
CA LYS A 255 -14.76 0.54 -11.47
C LYS A 255 -15.65 1.78 -11.50
N SER A 256 -16.96 1.63 -11.24
CA SER A 256 -17.90 2.76 -11.28
C SER A 256 -17.53 3.85 -10.26
N ILE A 257 -17.07 3.42 -9.08
CA ILE A 257 -16.80 4.33 -7.99
C ILE A 257 -15.39 4.94 -8.10
N ILE A 258 -14.43 4.21 -8.65
CA ILE A 258 -13.14 4.72 -9.14
C ILE A 258 -13.33 5.88 -10.11
N HIS A 259 -14.24 5.70 -11.07
CA HIS A 259 -14.52 6.71 -12.08
C HIS A 259 -15.04 8.01 -11.43
N ARG A 260 -15.87 7.90 -10.37
CA ARG A 260 -16.33 9.06 -9.60
C ARG A 260 -15.19 9.76 -8.83
N LYS A 261 -14.33 9.01 -8.11
CA LYS A 261 -13.18 9.59 -7.37
C LYS A 261 -12.13 10.24 -8.30
N LYS A 262 -11.93 9.70 -9.52
CA LYS A 262 -11.05 10.32 -10.52
C LYS A 262 -11.56 11.70 -11.00
N ASN A 263 -12.86 11.96 -10.88
CA ASN A 263 -13.48 13.27 -11.09
C ASN A 263 -13.65 14.04 -9.76
N SER A 264 -12.65 13.99 -8.88
CA SER A 264 -12.58 14.70 -7.59
C SER A 264 -11.14 15.12 -7.29
N LEU A 265 -10.93 16.27 -6.64
CA LEU A 265 -9.61 16.75 -6.22
C LEU A 265 -9.26 16.39 -4.76
N GLU A 266 -9.98 15.44 -4.15
CA GLU A 266 -9.83 15.02 -2.75
C GLU A 266 -8.37 14.83 -2.31
N ALA A 267 -7.57 14.02 -3.02
CA ALA A 267 -6.18 13.76 -2.63
C ALA A 267 -5.27 15.00 -2.66
N LEU A 268 -5.56 15.97 -3.53
CA LEU A 268 -4.85 17.25 -3.57
C LEU A 268 -5.32 18.17 -2.44
N LEU A 269 -6.62 18.16 -2.12
CA LEU A 269 -7.18 18.89 -1.00
C LEU A 269 -6.67 18.36 0.34
N THR A 270 -6.72 17.05 0.59
CA THR A 270 -6.26 16.44 1.86
C THR A 270 -4.78 16.73 2.11
N PHE A 271 -3.94 16.61 1.07
CA PHE A 271 -2.53 17.00 1.14
C PHE A 271 -2.33 18.50 1.45
N THR A 272 -3.03 19.38 0.73
CA THR A 272 -2.89 20.84 0.90
C THR A 272 -3.41 21.30 2.26
N SER A 273 -4.56 20.79 2.69
CA SER A 273 -5.14 21.02 4.01
C SER A 273 -4.23 20.53 5.13
N THR A 274 -3.59 19.37 4.98
CA THR A 274 -2.62 18.85 5.95
C THR A 274 -1.41 19.78 6.08
N LYS A 275 -0.88 20.30 4.96
CA LYS A 275 0.20 21.30 4.99
C LYS A 275 -0.21 22.62 5.68
N ILE A 276 -1.41 23.11 5.40
CA ILE A 276 -1.96 24.31 6.07
C ILE A 276 -2.12 24.04 7.58
N LEU A 277 -2.66 22.88 7.95
CA LEU A 277 -2.88 22.48 9.33
C LEU A 277 -1.58 22.38 10.13
N ILE A 278 -0.53 21.78 9.56
CA ILE A 278 0.82 21.74 10.16
C ILE A 278 1.36 23.15 10.36
N LYS A 279 1.19 24.05 9.37
CA LYS A 279 1.66 25.44 9.46
C LYS A 279 0.90 26.28 10.49
N MET A 280 -0.40 26.04 10.69
CA MET A 280 -1.22 26.83 11.63
C MET A 280 -1.25 26.28 13.06
N LEU A 281 -1.31 24.95 13.23
CA LEU A 281 -1.50 24.31 14.55
C LEU A 281 -0.24 23.63 15.10
N GLY A 282 0.83 23.54 14.31
CA GLY A 282 2.02 22.77 14.62
C GLY A 282 1.84 21.27 14.36
N VAL A 283 2.97 20.57 14.19
CA VAL A 283 2.98 19.16 13.74
C VAL A 283 2.22 18.21 14.69
N VAL A 284 2.32 18.40 16.01
CA VAL A 284 1.69 17.51 17.00
C VAL A 284 0.15 17.56 16.93
N ARG A 285 -0.43 18.77 16.84
CA ARG A 285 -1.89 18.93 16.72
C ARG A 285 -2.39 18.49 15.35
N ALA A 286 -1.65 18.79 14.29
CA ALA A 286 -1.98 18.34 12.94
C ALA A 286 -1.99 16.82 12.85
N ALA A 287 -0.94 16.15 13.36
CA ALA A 287 -0.83 14.69 13.41
C ALA A 287 -1.96 14.05 14.24
N SER A 288 -2.33 14.63 15.38
CA SER A 288 -3.47 14.18 16.19
C SER A 288 -4.79 14.24 15.41
N LEU A 289 -5.02 15.32 14.66
CA LEU A 289 -6.24 15.46 13.85
C LEU A 289 -6.26 14.51 12.65
N THR A 290 -5.15 14.34 11.92
CA THR A 290 -5.08 13.39 10.80
C THR A 290 -5.14 11.93 11.26
N SER A 291 -4.57 11.62 12.43
CA SER A 291 -4.63 10.29 13.04
C SER A 291 -6.07 9.90 13.39
N ARG A 292 -6.93 10.85 13.78
CA ARG A 292 -8.36 10.59 13.97
C ARG A 292 -9.03 10.07 12.69
N THR A 293 -8.78 10.72 11.54
CA THR A 293 -9.33 10.29 10.25
C THR A 293 -8.93 8.86 9.92
N ILE A 294 -7.66 8.51 10.11
CA ILE A 294 -7.13 7.16 9.85
C ILE A 294 -7.74 6.14 10.84
N SER A 295 -7.80 6.47 12.14
CA SER A 295 -8.40 5.62 13.19
C SER A 295 -9.91 5.40 13.08
N ASN A 296 -10.56 6.13 12.16
CA ASN A 296 -11.98 6.01 11.87
C ASN A 296 -12.26 5.20 10.59
N THR A 297 -11.25 4.70 9.87
CA THR A 297 -11.39 3.76 8.74
C THR A 297 -10.90 2.36 9.13
N THR A 298 -11.33 1.33 8.38
CA THR A 298 -11.00 -0.07 8.70
C THR A 298 -9.56 -0.49 8.35
N MET A 299 -9.08 -0.16 7.14
CA MET A 299 -7.78 -0.62 6.64
C MET A 299 -7.09 0.40 5.73
N SER A 300 -5.83 0.15 5.38
CA SER A 300 -5.08 0.89 4.36
C SER A 300 -4.76 0.03 3.13
N PHE A 301 -4.82 0.62 1.94
CA PHE A 301 -4.43 -0.01 0.67
C PHE A 301 -3.46 0.89 -0.10
N SER A 302 -2.39 0.34 -0.66
CA SER A 302 -1.51 1.06 -1.59
C SER A 302 -0.96 0.17 -2.70
N ASN A 303 -0.60 0.77 -3.84
CA ASN A 303 0.02 0.09 -4.98
C ASN A 303 1.20 0.91 -5.51
N LEU A 304 2.37 0.30 -5.57
CA LEU A 304 3.64 0.86 -6.04
C LEU A 304 4.07 0.16 -7.33
N VAL A 305 4.44 0.94 -8.33
CA VAL A 305 4.89 0.42 -9.62
C VAL A 305 6.42 0.34 -9.61
N GLY A 306 6.96 -0.86 -9.65
CA GLY A 306 8.40 -1.12 -9.69
C GLY A 306 8.96 -1.38 -11.10
N PRO A 307 10.21 -1.84 -11.19
CA PRO A 307 10.89 -2.12 -12.45
C PRO A 307 10.15 -3.13 -13.33
N THR A 308 10.15 -2.88 -14.64
CA THR A 308 9.62 -3.82 -15.65
C THR A 308 10.63 -4.88 -16.09
N GLU A 309 11.91 -4.60 -15.92
CA GLU A 309 13.04 -5.48 -16.24
C GLU A 309 13.52 -6.22 -14.97
N GLU A 310 14.28 -7.30 -15.16
CA GLU A 310 15.00 -7.96 -14.08
C GLU A 310 16.15 -7.08 -13.59
N VAL A 311 16.27 -6.92 -12.27
CA VAL A 311 17.28 -6.08 -11.64
C VAL A 311 18.11 -6.87 -10.63
N SER A 312 19.36 -6.45 -10.47
CA SER A 312 20.33 -6.96 -9.52
C SER A 312 20.78 -5.89 -8.54
N LEU A 313 21.11 -6.31 -7.33
CA LEU A 313 21.75 -5.50 -6.30
C LEU A 313 23.17 -6.04 -6.10
N TYR A 314 24.19 -5.25 -6.46
CA TYR A 314 25.61 -5.68 -6.45
C TYR A 314 25.86 -7.02 -7.17
N GLY A 315 25.17 -7.27 -8.29
CA GLY A 315 25.30 -8.50 -9.08
C GLY A 315 24.43 -9.67 -8.61
N HIS A 316 23.75 -9.57 -7.46
CA HIS A 316 22.77 -10.56 -7.02
C HIS A 316 21.37 -10.21 -7.57
N PRO A 317 20.74 -11.07 -8.41
CA PRO A 317 19.40 -10.81 -8.93
C PRO A 317 18.35 -10.73 -7.82
N ILE A 318 17.44 -9.76 -7.92
CA ILE A 318 16.29 -9.65 -7.02
C ILE A 318 15.16 -10.54 -7.53
N THR A 319 14.61 -11.41 -6.68
CA THR A 319 13.51 -12.33 -7.03
C THR A 319 12.12 -11.73 -6.76
N TYR A 320 11.96 -10.96 -5.68
CA TYR A 320 10.73 -10.25 -5.31
C TYR A 320 11.03 -8.97 -4.51
N ILE A 321 10.02 -8.09 -4.37
CA ILE A 321 10.07 -6.89 -3.51
C ILE A 321 8.74 -6.83 -2.75
N ALA A 322 8.78 -6.96 -1.42
CA ALA A 322 7.62 -6.95 -0.53
C ALA A 322 7.63 -5.70 0.37
N PRO A 323 7.16 -4.53 -0.10
CA PRO A 323 7.15 -3.31 0.69
C PRO A 323 6.01 -3.34 1.71
N SER A 324 6.23 -2.78 2.91
CA SER A 324 5.13 -2.56 3.85
C SER A 324 5.39 -1.43 4.85
N ALA A 325 4.37 -1.08 5.63
CA ALA A 325 4.40 -0.10 6.71
C ALA A 325 3.70 -0.63 7.98
N TYR A 326 4.08 -0.07 9.14
CA TYR A 326 3.48 -0.38 10.44
C TYR A 326 3.38 0.90 11.31
N GLY A 327 2.71 0.80 12.47
CA GLY A 327 2.56 1.91 13.43
C GLY A 327 1.43 2.90 13.15
N HIS A 328 0.66 2.70 12.07
CA HIS A 328 -0.61 3.40 11.82
C HIS A 328 -1.78 2.66 12.51
N PRO A 329 -2.90 3.32 12.84
CA PRO A 329 -3.99 2.72 13.62
C PRO A 329 -4.92 1.81 12.79
N HIS A 330 -4.37 0.78 12.12
CA HIS A 330 -5.10 -0.21 11.33
C HIS A 330 -4.60 -1.63 11.62
N ALA A 331 -5.53 -2.58 11.82
CA ALA A 331 -5.21 -4.01 11.96
C ALA A 331 -4.83 -4.67 10.64
N LEU A 332 -5.11 -4.03 9.50
CA LEU A 332 -4.80 -4.54 8.17
C LEU A 332 -4.26 -3.42 7.29
N THR A 333 -3.09 -3.64 6.72
CA THR A 333 -2.54 -2.81 5.65
C THR A 333 -2.14 -3.70 4.48
N MET A 334 -2.65 -3.39 3.29
CA MET A 334 -2.33 -4.08 2.05
C MET A 334 -1.42 -3.22 1.17
N HIS A 335 -0.30 -3.80 0.73
CA HIS A 335 0.61 -3.23 -0.23
C HIS A 335 0.71 -4.12 -1.46
N PHE A 336 0.74 -3.48 -2.64
CA PHE A 336 0.90 -4.15 -3.93
C PHE A 336 2.13 -3.59 -4.62
N GLN A 337 3.00 -4.46 -5.11
CA GLN A 337 4.28 -4.10 -5.73
C GLN A 337 4.47 -4.89 -7.02
N SER A 338 4.47 -4.21 -8.16
CA SER A 338 4.82 -4.86 -9.43
C SER A 338 6.33 -4.95 -9.62
N TYR A 339 6.84 -6.11 -10.02
CA TYR A 339 8.25 -6.31 -10.38
C TYR A 339 8.38 -7.46 -11.39
N MET A 340 9.14 -7.28 -12.48
CA MET A 340 9.47 -8.33 -13.47
C MET A 340 8.26 -9.22 -13.85
N ASN A 341 7.17 -8.59 -14.31
CA ASN A 341 5.90 -9.25 -14.67
C ASN A 341 5.18 -10.03 -13.55
N LYS A 342 5.61 -9.88 -12.30
CA LYS A 342 4.91 -10.38 -11.11
C LYS A 342 4.25 -9.22 -10.36
N MET A 343 3.26 -9.55 -9.55
CA MET A 343 2.65 -8.68 -8.55
C MET A 343 2.83 -9.33 -7.17
N THR A 344 3.67 -8.73 -6.34
CA THR A 344 3.78 -9.12 -4.93
C THR A 344 2.71 -8.38 -4.14
N ILE A 345 1.87 -9.14 -3.45
CA ILE A 345 0.87 -8.69 -2.50
C ILE A 345 1.48 -8.87 -1.12
N SER A 346 1.60 -7.80 -0.34
CA SER A 346 2.18 -7.83 1.01
C SER A 346 1.14 -7.35 2.01
N LEU A 347 0.86 -8.17 3.02
CA LEU A 347 -0.08 -7.88 4.09
C LEU A 347 0.72 -7.60 5.36
N THR A 348 0.36 -6.52 6.07
CA THR A 348 0.74 -6.32 7.47
C THR A 348 -0.53 -6.41 8.31
N VAL A 349 -0.55 -7.38 9.22
CA VAL A 349 -1.72 -7.65 10.07
C VAL A 349 -1.42 -7.54 11.55
N ASP A 350 -2.42 -7.15 12.32
CA ASP A 350 -2.47 -7.40 13.75
C ASP A 350 -2.96 -8.85 13.96
N PRO A 351 -2.11 -9.77 14.47
CA PRO A 351 -2.49 -11.17 14.63
C PRO A 351 -3.61 -11.39 15.66
N THR A 352 -3.97 -10.39 16.47
CA THR A 352 -5.15 -10.47 17.36
C THR A 352 -6.47 -10.14 16.66
N ALA A 353 -6.42 -9.51 15.48
CA ALA A 353 -7.58 -9.17 14.66
C ALA A 353 -7.72 -10.11 13.43
N ILE A 354 -6.60 -10.53 12.85
CA ILE A 354 -6.53 -11.47 11.72
C ILE A 354 -5.63 -12.62 12.15
N CYS A 355 -6.25 -13.67 12.69
CA CYS A 355 -5.52 -14.80 13.26
C CYS A 355 -4.80 -15.67 12.21
N ASP A 356 -5.28 -15.68 10.96
CA ASP A 356 -4.67 -16.40 9.85
C ASP A 356 -4.46 -15.47 8.65
N PRO A 357 -3.31 -14.77 8.57
CA PRO A 357 -2.99 -13.93 7.43
C PRO A 357 -2.60 -14.72 6.17
N HIS A 358 -2.19 -15.98 6.31
CA HIS A 358 -1.85 -16.84 5.18
C HIS A 358 -3.10 -17.24 4.40
N GLN A 359 -4.18 -17.61 5.11
CA GLN A 359 -5.49 -17.83 4.49
C GLN A 359 -5.98 -16.59 3.73
N LEU A 360 -5.83 -15.38 4.27
CA LEU A 360 -6.21 -14.15 3.55
C LEU A 360 -5.35 -13.92 2.29
N CYS A 361 -4.08 -14.34 2.30
CA CYS A 361 -3.23 -14.36 1.10
C CYS A 361 -3.69 -15.41 0.07
N ASP A 362 -4.13 -16.59 0.51
CA ASP A 362 -4.72 -17.62 -0.35
C ASP A 362 -6.02 -17.12 -0.99
N ASP A 363 -6.91 -16.49 -0.21
CA ASP A 363 -8.18 -15.92 -0.69
C ASP A 363 -7.96 -14.84 -1.76
N LEU A 364 -6.96 -13.98 -1.58
CA LEU A 364 -6.57 -12.97 -2.57
C LEU A 364 -6.09 -13.59 -3.89
N GLU A 365 -5.45 -14.75 -3.82
CA GLU A 365 -5.02 -15.50 -5.00
C GLU A 365 -6.21 -16.25 -5.65
N GLU A 366 -7.08 -16.86 -4.85
CA GLU A 366 -8.27 -17.57 -5.32
C GLU A 366 -9.30 -16.62 -5.96
N SER A 367 -9.63 -15.51 -5.31
CA SER A 367 -10.46 -14.44 -5.87
C SER A 367 -9.91 -13.93 -7.21
N LEU A 368 -8.59 -13.79 -7.38
CA LEU A 368 -7.98 -13.43 -8.67
C LEU A 368 -8.21 -14.50 -9.74
N ARG A 369 -8.06 -15.79 -9.40
CA ARG A 369 -8.31 -16.92 -10.32
C ARG A 369 -9.78 -17.02 -10.71
N SER A 370 -10.70 -16.91 -9.75
CA SER A 370 -12.16 -16.91 -9.95
C SER A 370 -12.59 -15.79 -10.90
N ILE A 371 -12.15 -14.55 -10.62
CA ILE A 371 -12.41 -13.38 -11.48
C ILE A 371 -11.83 -13.58 -12.89
N LYS A 372 -10.62 -14.15 -13.02
CA LYS A 372 -10.01 -14.46 -14.32
C LYS A 372 -10.87 -15.46 -15.12
N ALA A 373 -11.31 -16.54 -14.49
CA ALA A 373 -12.16 -17.56 -15.12
C ALA A 373 -13.48 -16.96 -15.63
N ALA A 374 -14.19 -16.19 -14.80
CA ALA A 374 -15.44 -15.53 -15.20
C ALA A 374 -15.25 -14.51 -16.35
N VAL A 375 -14.09 -13.84 -16.44
CA VAL A 375 -13.73 -13.01 -17.60
C VAL A 375 -13.48 -13.87 -18.86
N GLN A 376 -12.85 -15.04 -18.73
CA GLN A 376 -12.61 -15.96 -19.85
C GLN A 376 -13.92 -16.53 -20.41
N GLU A 377 -14.81 -17.03 -19.56
CA GLU A 377 -16.13 -17.54 -19.95
C GLU A 377 -16.97 -16.46 -20.67
N ARG A 378 -16.99 -15.24 -20.11
CA ARG A 378 -17.66 -14.10 -20.73
C ARG A 378 -17.09 -13.77 -22.11
N ASN A 379 -15.77 -13.83 -22.29
CA ASN A 379 -15.15 -13.55 -23.59
C ASN A 379 -15.37 -14.69 -24.60
N ALA A 380 -15.63 -15.93 -24.15
CA ALA A 380 -15.97 -17.06 -25.02
C ALA A 380 -17.45 -17.06 -25.47
N THR A 381 -18.30 -16.27 -24.80
CA THR A 381 -19.73 -16.10 -25.11
C THR A 381 -20.05 -14.82 -25.88
N GLN A 382 -19.03 -14.07 -26.33
CA GLN A 382 -19.12 -12.84 -27.13
C GLN A 382 -18.45 -12.98 -28.49
#